data_AF-A0A2T4BZE8-F1
#
_entry.id   AF-A0A2T4BZE8-F1
#
_cell.length_a   1.000
_cell.length_b   1.000
_cell.length_c   1.000
_cell.angle_alpha   90.00
_cell.angle_beta   90.00
_cell.angle_gamma   90.00
#
_symmetry.space_group_name_H-M   'P 1'
#
loop_
_entity.id
_entity.type
_entity.pdbx_description
1 polymer ?
#
loop_
_entity_poly.entity_id
_entity_poly.type
_entity_poly.pdbx_seq_one_letter_code
_entity_poly.pdbx_strand_id
1 'polypeptide(L)'
;LEKAQSWFEKALVLDADRGDSWAWYYKFLVQHGTDEKRADMVTKCVLNEPRHGEVWQAVAKNPKNAKKSVEEILKLVAAELEQ
;
A
#
# COMPACT_ATOMS: atom_id res chain seq x y z
N LEU A 1 -14.05 -3.33 -12.50
CA LEU A 1 -13.19 -2.32 -11.83
C LEU A 1 -13.76 -1.90 -10.49
N GLU A 2 -15.01 -1.45 -10.43
CA GLU A 2 -15.64 -0.97 -9.18
C GLU A 2 -15.72 -2.04 -8.08
N LYS A 3 -15.99 -3.31 -8.43
CA LYS A 3 -15.99 -4.40 -7.43
C LYS A 3 -14.64 -4.56 -6.74
N ALA A 4 -13.53 -4.54 -7.49
CA ALA A 4 -12.19 -4.67 -6.92
C ALA A 4 -11.86 -3.49 -6.01
N GLN A 5 -12.21 -2.27 -6.42
CA GLN A 5 -12.04 -1.07 -5.60
C GLN A 5 -12.82 -1.18 -4.27
N SER A 6 -14.07 -1.62 -4.31
CA SER A 6 -14.87 -1.84 -3.09
C SER A 6 -14.29 -2.95 -2.19
N TRP A 7 -13.69 -4.00 -2.76
CA TRP A 7 -12.98 -5.03 -1.98
C TRP A 7 -11.74 -4.47 -1.28
N PHE A 8 -10.96 -3.62 -1.96
CA PHE A 8 -9.81 -2.96 -1.34
C PHE A 8 -10.24 -2.01 -0.22
N GLU A 9 -11.26 -1.17 -0.44
CA GLU A 9 -11.77 -0.28 0.60
C GLU A 9 -12.27 -1.06 1.82
N LYS A 10 -12.99 -2.17 1.62
CA LYS A 10 -13.40 -3.05 2.72
C LYS A 10 -12.21 -3.67 3.46
N ALA A 11 -11.19 -4.12 2.74
CA ALA A 11 -9.97 -4.67 3.33
C ALA A 11 -9.21 -3.63 4.15
N LEU A 12 -9.15 -2.38 3.68
CA LEU A 12 -8.53 -1.27 4.39
C LEU A 12 -9.32 -0.84 5.63
N VAL A 13 -10.66 -0.87 5.58
CA VAL A 13 -11.51 -0.60 6.75
C VAL A 13 -11.40 -1.72 7.79
N LEU A 14 -11.25 -2.97 7.33
CA LEU A 14 -11.12 -4.13 8.21
C LEU A 14 -9.76 -4.15 8.92
N ASP A 15 -8.67 -3.97 8.15
CA ASP A 15 -7.30 -4.06 8.63
C ASP A 15 -6.42 -3.00 7.93
N ALA A 16 -6.53 -1.76 8.38
CA ALA A 16 -5.71 -0.65 7.87
C ALA A 16 -4.21 -0.81 8.20
N ASP A 17 -3.85 -1.68 9.14
CA ASP A 17 -2.46 -1.94 9.50
C ASP A 17 -1.75 -2.86 8.49
N ARG A 18 -2.48 -3.60 7.65
CA ARG A 18 -1.90 -4.46 6.62
C ARG A 18 -1.36 -3.65 5.44
N GLY A 19 -0.07 -3.35 5.45
CA GLY A 19 0.69 -2.68 4.41
C GLY A 19 0.61 -3.35 3.04
N ASP A 20 0.52 -4.68 2.98
CA ASP A 20 0.39 -5.40 1.70
C ASP A 20 -0.93 -5.04 0.98
N SER A 21 -2.02 -4.85 1.74
CA SER A 21 -3.33 -4.46 1.20
C SER A 21 -3.25 -3.08 0.55
N TRP A 22 -2.53 -2.14 1.19
CA TRP A 22 -2.23 -0.84 0.60
C TRP A 22 -1.41 -1.01 -0.67
N ALA A 23 -0.31 -1.75 -0.64
CA ALA A 23 0.55 -1.89 -1.82
C ALA A 23 -0.18 -2.52 -3.03
N TRP A 24 -1.04 -3.52 -2.80
CA TRP A 24 -1.93 -4.07 -3.84
C TRP A 24 -2.92 -3.04 -4.37
N TYR A 25 -3.55 -2.26 -3.49
CA TYR A 25 -4.48 -1.23 -3.91
C TYR A 25 -3.79 -0.12 -4.70
N TYR A 26 -2.57 0.24 -4.30
CA TYR A 26 -1.74 1.22 -5.01
C TYR A 26 -1.44 0.72 -6.42
N LYS A 27 -0.99 -0.54 -6.55
CA LYS A 27 -0.72 -1.20 -7.85
C LYS A 27 -1.97 -1.21 -8.75
N PHE A 28 -3.13 -1.52 -8.18
CA PHE A 28 -4.40 -1.46 -8.91
C PHE A 28 -4.73 -0.05 -9.39
N LEU A 29 -4.51 0.97 -8.54
CA LEU A 29 -4.70 2.37 -8.91
C LEU A 29 -3.69 2.84 -9.97
N VAL A 30 -2.48 2.29 -10.04
CA VAL A 30 -1.52 2.59 -11.13
C VAL A 30 -2.05 2.09 -12.48
N GLN A 31 -2.65 0.91 -12.50
CA GLN A 31 -3.10 0.26 -13.75
C GLN A 31 -4.47 0.76 -14.22
N HIS A 32 -5.34 1.15 -13.29
CA HIS A 32 -6.75 1.42 -13.58
C HIS A 32 -7.33 2.68 -12.91
N GLY A 33 -6.57 3.32 -12.02
CA GLY A 33 -7.00 4.50 -11.28
C GLY A 33 -6.56 5.81 -11.91
N THR A 34 -7.04 6.90 -11.33
CA THR A 34 -6.58 8.27 -11.61
C THR A 34 -5.52 8.70 -10.61
N ASP A 35 -4.65 9.62 -11.02
CA ASP A 35 -3.56 10.17 -10.19
C ASP A 35 -4.06 10.78 -8.86
N GLU A 36 -5.24 11.40 -8.87
CA GLU A 36 -5.87 11.94 -7.67
C GLU A 36 -6.20 10.85 -6.64
N LYS A 37 -6.82 9.74 -7.08
CA LYS A 37 -7.15 8.61 -6.21
C LYS A 37 -5.89 7.95 -5.66
N ARG A 38 -4.83 7.90 -6.45
CA ARG A 38 -3.52 7.41 -6.04
C ARG A 38 -2.92 8.28 -4.92
N ALA A 39 -2.96 9.60 -5.07
CA ALA A 39 -2.47 10.54 -4.07
C ALA A 39 -3.27 10.49 -2.76
N ASP A 40 -4.60 10.43 -2.84
CA ASP A 40 -5.46 10.25 -1.67
C ASP A 40 -5.16 8.94 -0.93
N MET A 41 -4.99 7.85 -1.68
CA MET A 41 -4.66 6.55 -1.11
C MET A 41 -3.28 6.56 -0.42
N VAL A 42 -2.26 7.16 -1.04
CA VAL A 42 -0.94 7.31 -0.43
C VAL A 42 -1.03 8.13 0.86
N THR A 43 -1.77 9.23 0.85
CA THR A 43 -2.01 10.06 2.03
C THR A 43 -2.66 9.25 3.15
N LYS A 44 -3.70 8.47 2.84
CA LYS A 44 -4.35 7.57 3.80
C LYS A 44 -3.40 6.49 4.32
N CYS A 45 -2.55 5.92 3.47
CA CYS A 45 -1.54 4.94 3.88
C CYS A 45 -0.55 5.56 4.87
N VAL A 46 -0.04 6.76 4.57
CA VAL A 46 0.87 7.49 5.46
C VAL A 46 0.19 7.83 6.79
N LEU A 47 -1.08 8.24 6.78
CA LEU A 47 -1.85 8.53 8.00
C LEU A 47 -2.10 7.29 8.87
N ASN A 48 -2.27 6.12 8.26
CA ASN A 48 -2.52 4.87 8.98
C ASN A 48 -1.23 4.17 9.44
N GLU A 49 -0.07 4.56 8.91
CA GLU A 49 1.25 4.01 9.25
C GLU A 49 1.27 2.48 9.38
N PRO A 50 0.91 1.71 8.34
CA PRO A 50 0.80 0.25 8.42
C PRO A 50 2.13 -0.39 8.84
N ARG A 51 2.05 -1.42 9.69
CA ARG A 51 3.22 -2.12 10.26
C ARG A 51 3.20 -3.61 10.00
N HIS A 52 2.05 -4.15 9.64
CA HIS A 52 1.88 -5.56 9.33
C HIS A 52 1.84 -5.81 7.83
N GLY A 53 2.18 -7.04 7.46
CA GLY A 53 2.24 -7.48 6.08
C GLY A 53 3.50 -8.29 5.83
N GLU A 54 3.39 -9.33 5.02
CA GLU A 54 4.48 -10.27 4.75
C GLU A 54 5.58 -9.55 3.96
N VAL A 55 5.21 -8.88 2.88
CA VAL A 55 6.14 -8.10 2.05
C VAL A 55 6.42 -6.76 2.71
N TRP A 56 5.41 -6.12 3.30
CA TRP A 56 5.60 -4.88 4.02
C TRP A 56 6.64 -4.99 5.14
N GLN A 57 6.55 -6.02 5.99
CA GLN A 57 7.55 -6.22 7.04
C GLN A 57 8.91 -6.59 6.48
N ALA A 58 8.99 -7.36 5.40
CA ALA A 58 10.26 -7.68 4.75
C ALA A 58 10.97 -6.40 4.25
N VAL A 59 10.23 -5.51 3.59
CA VAL A 59 10.74 -4.23 3.09
C VAL A 59 11.05 -3.27 4.25
N ALA A 60 10.16 -3.15 5.23
CA ALA A 60 10.33 -2.22 6.35
C ALA A 60 11.44 -2.61 7.32
N LYS A 61 11.65 -3.91 7.56
CA LYS A 61 12.74 -4.43 8.39
C LYS A 61 14.08 -4.46 7.65
N ASN A 62 14.11 -4.18 6.36
CA ASN A 62 15.35 -4.12 5.61
C ASN A 62 16.18 -2.91 6.10
N PRO A 63 17.42 -3.09 6.58
CA PRO A 63 18.24 -1.99 7.10
C PRO A 63 18.49 -0.89 6.07
N LYS A 64 18.41 -1.18 4.77
CA LYS A 64 18.51 -0.18 3.69
C LYS A 64 17.29 0.76 3.63
N ASN A 65 16.15 0.33 4.16
CA ASN A 65 14.88 1.05 4.12
C ASN A 65 14.53 1.72 5.47
N ALA A 66 15.35 1.54 6.51
CA ALA A 66 15.08 2.06 7.85
C ALA A 66 14.93 3.59 7.95
N LYS A 67 15.41 4.35 6.95
CA LYS A 67 15.27 5.82 6.86
C LYS A 67 14.20 6.27 5.87
N LYS A 68 13.45 5.34 5.27
CA LYS A 68 12.45 5.65 4.25
C LYS A 68 11.10 5.93 4.87
N SER A 69 10.36 6.88 4.31
CA SER A 69 8.99 7.20 4.72
C SER A 69 8.02 6.09 4.32
N VAL A 70 6.85 6.05 4.96
CA VAL A 70 5.76 5.09 4.65
C VAL A 70 5.39 5.10 3.16
N GLU A 71 5.37 6.27 2.52
CA GLU A 71 5.14 6.37 1.07
C GLU A 71 6.20 5.63 0.24
N GLU A 72 7.48 5.77 0.61
CA GLU A 72 8.57 5.12 -0.10
C GLU A 72 8.56 3.61 0.14
N ILE A 73 8.26 3.18 1.36
CA ILE A 73 8.04 1.77 1.70
C ILE A 73 6.89 1.21 0.85
N LEU A 74 5.76 1.92 0.76
CA LEU A 74 4.61 1.53 -0.05
C LEU A 74 4.99 1.32 -1.52
N LYS A 75 5.75 2.24 -2.12
CA LYS A 75 6.21 2.10 -3.52
C LYS A 75 7.11 0.89 -3.69
N LEU A 76 8.01 0.63 -2.74
CA LEU A 76 8.90 -0.54 -2.78
C LEU A 76 8.14 -1.85 -2.63
N VAL A 77 7.21 -1.93 -1.67
CA VAL A 77 6.35 -3.10 -1.47
C VAL A 77 5.49 -3.35 -2.71
N ALA A 78 4.92 -2.29 -3.31
CA ALA A 78 4.13 -2.43 -4.53
C ALA A 78 4.96 -2.91 -5.73
N ALA A 79 6.25 -2.55 -5.79
CA ALA A 79 7.19 -3.07 -6.78
C ALA A 79 7.61 -4.52 -6.49
N GLU A 80 7.72 -4.92 -5.23
CA GLU A 80 8.08 -6.29 -4.84
C GLU A 80 6.89 -7.26 -4.98
N LEU A 81 5.65 -6.79 -4.89
CA LEU A 81 4.41 -7.55 -5.11
C LEU A 81 4.15 -7.88 -6.60
N GLU A 82 5.19 -8.16 -7.39
CA GLU A 82 5.07 -8.70 -8.74
C GLU A 82 4.91 -10.23 -8.71
N GLN A 83 3.89 -10.75 -9.41
CA GLN A 83 3.78 -12.16 -9.81
C GLN A 83 4.25 -12.31 -11.25
#